data_AF-A0A6A5SF10-F1
#
_entry.id   AF-A0A6A5SF10-F1
#
_cell.length_a   1.000
_cell.length_b   1.000
_cell.length_c   1.000
_cell.angle_alpha   90.00
_cell.angle_beta   90.00
_cell.angle_gamma   90.00
#
_symmetry.space_group_name_H-M   'P 1'
#
loop_
_entity.id
_entity.type
_entity.pdbx_description
1 polymer ?
#
loop_
_entity_poly.entity_id
_entity_poly.type
_entity_poly.pdbx_seq_one_letter_code
_entity_poly.pdbx_strand_id
1 'polypeptide(L)'
;MLSYDRHSLVRPPVATPCPLPSLLRYVDHDLMQDAAAHDQPLDLNAICPICLLQWDTPIATTVDTAGLSHLVSQPTPAIKSTFLPLSPCGHWLHYRCFIWHTAQTGNPDKNKCFVCRTPLYEWDGMTALTLATRTGLELQDQTQDRYPYDNDREAYEAECVFIDSIINRHFFVSLGQPSKHVDGSPDLISVYYAVLDELDKLKKPQCTWLSWNTMTGFFLFGMLVCVKMRRYLVEGHDGIIVTEGWTGFEEGRVALREKILEDVHKA
;
A
#
# COMPACT_ATOMS: atom_id res chain seq x y z
N MET A 1 -5.84 36.65 -55.25
CA MET A 1 -5.51 37.16 -53.90
C MET A 1 -6.36 36.39 -52.90
N LEU A 2 -5.79 35.35 -52.27
CA LEU A 2 -6.44 34.60 -51.20
C LEU A 2 -5.62 34.83 -49.94
N SER A 3 -6.26 35.45 -48.95
CA SER A 3 -5.71 35.77 -47.63
C SER A 3 -5.56 34.49 -46.82
N TYR A 4 -4.34 34.17 -46.39
CA TYR A 4 -4.07 33.12 -45.43
C TYR A 4 -4.20 33.72 -44.02
N ASP A 5 -5.28 33.38 -43.32
CA ASP A 5 -5.46 33.73 -41.90
C ASP A 5 -4.45 32.93 -41.06
N ARG A 6 -3.56 33.65 -40.37
CA ARG A 6 -2.68 33.10 -39.34
C ARG A 6 -3.53 32.74 -38.13
N HIS A 7 -3.92 31.48 -38.02
CA HIS A 7 -4.37 30.92 -36.75
C HIS A 7 -3.21 31.00 -35.75
N SER A 8 -3.32 31.93 -34.79
CA SER A 8 -2.51 31.97 -33.58
C SER A 8 -2.62 30.62 -32.87
N LEU A 9 -1.51 29.89 -32.85
CA LEU A 9 -1.31 28.71 -32.00
C LEU A 9 -1.32 29.17 -30.54
N VAL A 10 -2.51 29.22 -29.95
CA VAL A 10 -2.67 29.34 -28.50
C VAL A 10 -2.07 28.06 -27.91
N ARG A 11 -0.91 28.19 -27.26
CA ARG A 11 -0.33 27.09 -26.48
C ARG A 11 -1.39 26.63 -25.48
N PRO A 12 -1.72 25.32 -25.42
CA PRO A 12 -2.59 24.82 -24.38
C PRO A 12 -2.00 25.18 -23.01
N PRO A 13 -2.84 25.53 -22.02
CA PRO A 13 -2.36 25.81 -20.67
C PRO A 13 -1.55 24.61 -20.18
N VAL A 14 -0.34 24.89 -19.68
CA VAL A 14 0.49 23.89 -19.01
C VAL A 14 -0.34 23.30 -17.89
N ALA A 15 -0.67 22.01 -17.99
CA ALA A 15 -1.46 21.33 -16.97
C ALA A 15 -0.74 21.47 -15.63
N THR A 16 -1.34 22.19 -14.68
CA THR A 16 -0.85 22.25 -13.31
C THR A 16 -0.65 20.82 -12.82
N PRO A 17 0.53 20.46 -12.27
CA PRO A 17 0.74 19.14 -11.70
C PRO A 17 -0.36 18.89 -10.67
N CYS A 18 -1.23 17.91 -10.92
CA CYS A 18 -2.24 17.53 -9.95
C CYS A 18 -1.46 17.05 -8.72
N PRO A 19 -1.64 17.65 -7.53
CA PRO A 19 -0.96 17.18 -6.33
C PRO A 19 -1.38 15.73 -6.13
N LEU A 20 -0.41 14.82 -6.21
CA LEU A 20 -0.66 13.41 -5.93
C LEU A 20 -1.36 13.33 -4.58
N PRO A 21 -2.61 12.83 -4.50
CA PRO A 21 -3.34 12.75 -3.25
C PRO A 21 -2.48 12.04 -2.23
N SER A 22 -2.50 12.52 -0.97
CA SER A 22 -1.72 11.89 0.11
C SER A 22 -1.94 10.39 0.06
N LEU A 23 -0.86 9.66 -0.20
CA LEU A 23 -0.86 8.22 -0.47
C LEU A 23 -1.42 7.41 0.70
N LEU A 24 -1.45 8.01 1.89
CA LEU A 24 -2.15 7.51 3.09
C LEU A 24 -3.65 7.27 2.90
N ARG A 25 -4.25 7.87 1.89
CA ARG A 25 -5.68 7.69 1.58
C ARG A 25 -5.99 6.33 0.94
N TYR A 26 -4.98 5.59 0.50
CA TYR A 26 -5.11 4.33 -0.26
C TYR A 26 -4.60 3.11 0.50
N VAL A 27 -4.22 3.30 1.75
CA VAL A 27 -3.62 2.30 2.61
C VAL A 27 -4.52 2.17 3.80
N ASP A 28 -4.99 0.96 4.06
CA ASP A 28 -5.87 0.68 5.17
C ASP A 28 -5.23 1.14 6.49
N HIS A 29 -6.07 1.58 7.42
CA HIS A 29 -5.68 2.03 8.75
C HIS A 29 -4.76 1.04 9.48
N ASP A 30 -4.85 -0.24 9.16
CA ASP A 30 -4.09 -1.32 9.80
C ASP A 30 -2.77 -1.66 9.10
N LEU A 31 -2.58 -1.19 7.87
CA LEU A 31 -1.31 -1.25 7.13
C LEU A 31 -0.35 -0.12 7.54
N MET A 32 -0.84 0.85 8.32
CA MET A 32 -0.14 2.00 8.88
C MET A 32 -0.46 2.06 10.38
N GLN A 33 0.16 1.18 11.17
CA GLN A 33 -0.05 1.17 12.64
C GLN A 33 0.08 2.59 13.22
N ASP A 34 -0.83 2.92 14.14
CA ASP A 34 -0.80 4.16 14.92
C ASP A 34 -0.91 5.44 14.06
N ALA A 35 -2.02 5.58 13.32
CA ALA A 35 -2.34 6.81 12.61
C ALA A 35 -2.39 8.05 13.53
N ALA A 36 -2.65 7.84 14.83
CA ALA A 36 -2.59 8.90 15.83
C ALA A 36 -1.16 9.40 16.07
N ALA A 37 -0.13 8.57 15.85
CA ALA A 37 1.27 8.98 15.91
C ALA A 37 1.77 9.70 14.64
N HIS A 38 1.06 9.62 13.51
CA HIS A 38 1.51 10.31 12.31
C HIS A 38 1.68 11.81 12.52
N ASP A 39 2.71 12.38 11.89
CA ASP A 39 3.08 13.80 12.02
C ASP A 39 3.31 14.23 13.50
N GLN A 40 3.55 13.28 14.40
CA GLN A 40 3.85 13.51 15.83
C GLN A 40 5.12 12.77 16.27
N PRO A 41 6.28 13.07 15.66
CA PRO A 41 7.53 12.47 16.11
C PRO A 41 7.84 12.87 17.56
N LEU A 42 8.41 11.94 18.32
CA LEU A 42 8.83 12.18 19.71
C LEU A 42 9.83 13.35 19.82
N ASP A 43 10.66 13.55 18.79
CA ASP A 43 11.54 14.70 18.64
C ASP A 43 10.92 15.69 17.63
N LEU A 44 10.61 16.90 18.09
CA LEU A 44 10.08 17.97 17.23
C LEU A 44 11.10 18.44 16.18
N ASN A 45 12.39 18.14 16.37
CA ASN A 45 13.44 18.41 15.40
C ASN A 45 13.75 17.19 14.53
N ALA A 46 12.89 16.17 14.51
CA ALA A 46 13.12 14.98 13.71
C ALA A 46 13.39 15.32 12.24
N ILE A 47 14.47 14.74 11.72
CA ILE A 47 14.92 14.88 10.34
C ILE A 47 14.72 13.54 9.64
N CYS A 48 14.16 13.57 8.44
CA CYS A 48 14.07 12.38 7.61
C CYS A 48 15.48 11.99 7.14
N PRO A 49 15.97 10.78 7.44
CA PRO A 49 17.32 10.33 7.08
C PRO A 49 17.51 10.10 5.57
N ILE A 50 16.44 10.11 4.77
CA ILE A 50 16.51 9.94 3.31
C ILE A 50 16.65 11.28 2.60
N CYS A 51 15.73 12.23 2.83
CA CYS A 51 15.77 13.54 2.15
C CYS A 51 16.49 14.63 2.95
N LEU A 52 16.86 14.35 4.20
CA LEU A 52 17.52 15.27 5.13
C LEU A 52 16.73 16.53 5.47
N LEU A 53 15.42 16.53 5.21
CA LEU A 53 14.50 17.61 5.56
C LEU A 53 13.83 17.33 6.91
N GLN A 54 13.40 18.40 7.60
CA GLN A 54 12.59 18.27 8.81
C GLN A 54 11.24 17.60 8.49
N TRP A 55 10.70 16.91 9.49
CA TRP A 55 9.50 16.09 9.36
C TRP A 55 8.28 16.81 8.78
N ASP A 56 8.12 18.10 9.04
CA ASP A 56 7.00 18.93 8.57
C ASP A 56 7.28 19.68 7.27
N THR A 57 8.53 19.61 6.77
CA THR A 57 8.96 20.32 5.57
C THR A 57 8.40 19.65 4.32
N PRO A 58 7.69 20.40 3.43
CA PRO A 58 7.23 19.88 2.15
C PRO A 58 8.37 19.38 1.27
N ILE A 59 8.15 18.27 0.57
CA ILE A 59 9.15 17.60 -0.28
C ILE A 59 8.81 17.88 -1.75
N ALA A 60 9.83 18.17 -2.57
CA ALA A 60 9.65 18.27 -4.01
C ALA A 60 9.13 16.94 -4.59
N THR A 61 8.22 16.97 -5.57
CA THR A 61 7.66 15.73 -6.15
C THR A 61 8.66 14.94 -6.98
N THR A 62 9.74 15.57 -7.40
CA THR A 62 10.88 14.98 -8.09
C THR A 62 12.09 15.11 -7.18
N VAL A 63 12.27 14.13 -6.30
CA VAL A 63 13.45 14.09 -5.45
C VAL A 63 14.57 13.48 -6.29
N ASP A 64 15.38 14.33 -6.93
CA ASP A 64 16.78 13.94 -7.17
C ASP A 64 17.37 13.75 -5.76
N THR A 65 17.45 12.50 -5.31
CA THR A 65 17.87 12.13 -3.94
C THR A 65 19.35 12.33 -3.66
N ALA A 66 20.06 13.00 -4.55
CA ALA A 66 21.23 13.76 -4.19
C ALA A 66 20.84 15.23 -4.28
N GLY A 67 20.94 15.99 -3.19
CA GLY A 67 20.87 17.47 -3.20
C GLY A 67 22.01 18.12 -4.00
N LEU A 68 22.29 17.62 -5.20
CA LEU A 68 23.39 17.94 -6.09
C LEU A 68 22.92 18.32 -7.51
N SER A 69 21.63 18.20 -7.83
CA SER A 69 21.10 18.65 -9.12
C SER A 69 20.51 20.05 -9.03
N HIS A 70 21.38 21.06 -9.04
CA HIS A 70 21.02 22.48 -9.13
C HIS A 70 20.63 22.90 -10.57
N LEU A 71 20.52 21.97 -11.51
CA LEU A 71 20.42 22.26 -12.94
C LEU A 71 19.11 21.73 -13.53
N VAL A 72 18.12 22.64 -13.55
CA VAL A 72 17.01 22.71 -14.53
C VAL A 72 16.04 21.51 -14.48
N SER A 73 14.81 21.65 -13.97
CA SER A 73 13.68 22.10 -14.78
C SER A 73 12.42 22.27 -13.93
N GLN A 74 11.82 23.47 -13.97
CA GLN A 74 10.51 23.87 -13.41
C GLN A 74 10.29 23.65 -11.89
N PRO A 75 9.68 24.62 -11.18
CA PRO A 75 9.31 24.41 -9.78
C PRO A 75 8.22 23.36 -9.72
N THR A 76 8.59 22.13 -9.39
CA THR A 76 7.62 21.12 -8.98
C THR A 76 7.00 21.58 -7.67
N PRO A 77 5.67 21.53 -7.53
CA PRO A 77 5.02 21.95 -6.30
C PRO A 77 5.50 21.05 -5.16
N ALA A 78 6.05 21.66 -4.10
CA ALA A 78 6.43 20.91 -2.91
C ALA A 78 5.16 20.42 -2.22
N ILE A 79 5.11 19.13 -1.87
CA ILE A 79 3.95 18.49 -1.25
C ILE A 79 4.34 18.05 0.15
N LYS A 80 3.48 18.35 1.13
CA LYS A 80 3.61 17.79 2.47
C LYS A 80 3.49 16.26 2.39
N SER A 81 4.55 15.56 2.75
CA SER A 81 4.51 14.11 2.96
C SER A 81 4.23 13.85 4.42
N THR A 82 3.34 12.91 4.73
CA THR A 82 3.20 12.46 6.13
C THR A 82 4.51 11.87 6.63
N PHE A 83 4.80 12.15 7.89
CA PHE A 83 5.91 11.58 8.63
C PHE A 83 5.38 10.49 9.56
N LEU A 84 5.94 9.29 9.46
CA LEU A 84 5.43 8.11 10.16
C LEU A 84 6.56 7.29 10.79
N PRO A 85 6.30 6.59 11.90
CA PRO A 85 7.21 5.61 12.47
C PRO A 85 7.13 4.29 11.71
N LEU A 86 8.29 3.70 11.40
CA LEU A 86 8.37 2.37 10.78
C LEU A 86 8.28 1.26 11.83
N SER A 87 7.47 0.24 11.58
CA SER A 87 7.37 -0.94 12.44
C SER A 87 8.31 -2.06 11.95
N PRO A 88 9.00 -2.80 12.85
CA PRO A 88 8.96 -2.69 14.31
C PRO A 88 10.02 -1.73 14.90
N CYS A 89 10.83 -1.08 14.06
CA CYS A 89 12.06 -0.41 14.52
C CYS A 89 11.86 1.00 15.12
N GLY A 90 10.70 1.62 14.94
CA GLY A 90 10.36 2.95 15.43
C GLY A 90 11.09 4.12 14.73
N HIS A 91 11.87 3.87 13.68
CA HIS A 91 12.53 4.95 12.93
C HIS A 91 11.52 5.72 12.11
N TRP A 92 11.64 7.05 12.11
CA TRP A 92 10.70 7.92 11.42
C TRP A 92 11.20 8.33 10.04
N LEU A 93 10.32 8.28 9.05
CA LEU A 93 10.60 8.67 7.68
C LEU A 93 9.44 9.48 7.10
N HIS A 94 9.74 10.36 6.15
CA HIS A 94 8.69 10.82 5.25
C HIS A 94 8.21 9.66 4.40
N TYR A 95 6.90 9.51 4.34
CA TYR A 95 6.28 8.41 3.61
C TYR A 95 6.68 8.31 2.14
N ARG A 96 6.76 9.44 1.43
CA ARG A 96 7.22 9.47 0.03
C ARG A 96 8.67 8.99 -0.11
N CYS A 97 9.53 9.34 0.85
CA CYS A 97 10.91 8.87 0.88
C CYS A 97 10.99 7.36 1.16
N PHE A 98 10.11 6.84 2.02
CA PHE A 98 10.02 5.42 2.26
C PHE A 98 9.58 4.65 1.00
N ILE A 99 8.51 5.10 0.32
CA ILE A 99 8.07 4.51 -0.96
C ILE A 99 9.22 4.52 -1.96
N TRP A 100 9.91 5.65 -2.13
CA TRP A 100 11.08 5.76 -3.00
C TRP A 100 12.15 4.71 -2.70
N HIS A 101 12.51 4.56 -1.42
CA HIS A 101 13.51 3.58 -0.98
C HIS A 101 13.12 2.15 -1.37
N THR A 102 11.84 1.80 -1.19
CA THR A 102 11.33 0.46 -1.53
C THR A 102 11.12 0.21 -3.02
N ALA A 103 10.92 1.27 -3.82
CA ALA A 103 10.62 1.17 -5.24
C ALA A 103 11.88 1.13 -6.13
N GLN A 104 13.07 1.33 -5.57
CA GLN A 104 14.32 1.34 -6.34
C GLN A 104 14.65 -0.04 -6.91
N THR A 105 14.59 -0.14 -8.25
CA THR A 105 15.08 -1.31 -8.99
C THR A 105 16.57 -1.51 -8.72
N GLY A 106 16.94 -2.74 -8.30
CA GLY A 106 18.33 -3.09 -8.00
C GLY A 106 18.84 -2.71 -6.61
N ASN A 107 18.01 -2.11 -5.74
CA ASN A 107 18.36 -1.90 -4.34
C ASN A 107 18.18 -3.21 -3.54
N PRO A 108 19.25 -3.89 -3.08
CA PRO A 108 19.13 -5.13 -2.32
C PRO A 108 18.54 -4.93 -0.91
N ASP A 109 18.48 -3.68 -0.45
CA ASP A 109 17.94 -3.31 0.85
C ASP A 109 16.59 -2.59 0.73
N LYS A 110 15.93 -2.67 -0.43
CA LYS A 110 14.57 -2.16 -0.66
C LYS A 110 13.59 -2.67 0.39
N ASN A 111 13.92 -3.80 1.03
CA ASN A 111 13.09 -4.43 2.05
C ASN A 111 13.41 -4.16 3.51
N LYS A 112 14.31 -3.21 3.77
CA LYS A 112 14.83 -2.94 5.11
C LYS A 112 14.72 -1.47 5.44
N CYS A 113 14.68 -1.17 6.74
CA CYS A 113 14.78 0.19 7.23
C CYS A 113 16.07 0.84 6.72
N PHE A 114 15.96 2.04 6.15
CA PHE A 114 17.11 2.80 5.66
C PHE A 114 18.13 3.10 6.78
N VAL A 115 17.66 3.23 8.02
CA VAL A 115 18.51 3.56 9.19
C VAL A 115 19.17 2.32 9.78
N CYS A 116 18.38 1.37 10.26
CA CYS A 116 18.89 0.25 11.06
C CYS A 116 18.90 -1.10 10.31
N ARG A 117 18.48 -1.13 9.06
CA ARG A 117 18.38 -2.34 8.22
C ARG A 117 17.45 -3.43 8.75
N THR A 118 16.64 -3.15 9.78
CA THR A 118 15.58 -4.05 10.23
C THR A 118 14.62 -4.36 9.07
N PRO A 119 14.28 -5.63 8.81
CA PRO A 119 13.27 -5.98 7.81
C PRO A 119 11.91 -5.33 8.11
N LEU A 120 11.30 -4.69 7.12
CA LEU A 120 10.05 -3.91 7.28
C LEU A 120 8.79 -4.60 6.70
N TYR A 121 8.95 -5.79 6.14
CA TYR A 121 8.00 -6.37 5.17
C TYR A 121 6.80 -7.09 5.76
N GLU A 122 6.56 -6.95 7.06
CA GLU A 122 5.31 -7.45 7.62
C GLU A 122 4.12 -6.52 7.34
N TRP A 123 4.34 -5.20 7.29
CA TRP A 123 3.27 -4.20 7.18
C TRP A 123 3.68 -3.05 6.24
N ASP A 124 4.80 -2.40 6.53
CA ASP A 124 5.26 -1.21 5.78
C ASP A 124 5.74 -1.56 4.37
N GLY A 125 6.36 -2.73 4.17
CA GLY A 125 6.81 -3.19 2.85
C GLY A 125 5.67 -3.50 1.88
N MET A 126 4.55 -4.07 2.38
CA MET A 126 3.38 -4.34 1.53
C MET A 126 2.65 -3.06 1.17
N THR A 127 2.56 -2.13 2.12
CA THR A 127 2.11 -0.77 1.89
C THR A 127 2.93 -0.09 0.80
N ALA A 128 4.25 -0.06 0.94
CA ALA A 128 5.12 0.63 0.02
C ALA A 128 5.18 -0.03 -1.36
N LEU A 129 5.15 -1.36 -1.45
CA LEU A 129 5.10 -2.10 -2.72
C LEU A 129 3.74 -1.97 -3.42
N THR A 130 2.63 -2.04 -2.67
CA THR A 130 1.27 -1.81 -3.17
C THR A 130 1.12 -0.39 -3.70
N LEU A 131 1.81 0.59 -3.10
CA LEU A 131 1.76 1.98 -3.56
C LEU A 131 2.70 2.25 -4.72
N ALA A 132 3.92 1.71 -4.70
CA ALA A 132 4.85 1.80 -5.81
C ALA A 132 4.21 1.22 -7.08
N THR A 133 3.55 0.07 -6.96
CA THR A 133 2.79 -0.54 -8.05
C THR A 133 1.54 0.28 -8.43
N ARG A 134 0.71 0.72 -7.47
CA ARG A 134 -0.54 1.44 -7.77
C ARG A 134 -0.38 2.85 -8.33
N THR A 135 0.66 3.57 -7.92
CA THR A 135 0.78 5.01 -8.24
C THR A 135 1.66 5.30 -9.44
N GLY A 136 2.33 4.28 -9.98
CA GLY A 136 3.33 4.47 -11.03
C GLY A 136 4.39 5.49 -10.61
N LEU A 137 4.67 5.60 -9.30
CA LEU A 137 5.69 6.49 -8.75
C LEU A 137 7.08 5.94 -9.12
N GLU A 138 7.41 6.00 -10.41
CA GLU A 138 8.79 6.15 -10.81
C GLU A 138 9.19 7.58 -10.44
N LEU A 139 9.94 7.71 -9.34
CA LEU A 139 10.61 8.97 -9.00
C LEU A 139 11.76 9.28 -9.97
N GLN A 140 12.06 8.36 -10.89
CA GLN A 140 12.82 8.64 -12.09
C GLN A 140 11.88 8.92 -13.25
N ASP A 141 12.17 10.02 -13.92
CA ASP A 141 11.45 10.64 -15.02
C ASP A 141 11.19 9.65 -16.17
N GLN A 142 10.06 8.94 -16.15
CA GLN A 142 9.51 8.33 -17.34
C GLN A 142 8.14 8.93 -17.64
N THR A 143 8.07 9.55 -18.80
CA THR A 143 6.91 10.17 -19.42
C THR A 143 5.89 9.10 -19.85
N GLN A 144 5.32 8.34 -18.92
CA GLN A 144 4.21 7.45 -19.22
C GLN A 144 2.88 8.17 -19.05
N ASP A 145 2.05 8.03 -20.08
CA ASP A 145 0.72 8.60 -20.20
C ASP A 145 -0.11 8.40 -18.92
N ARG A 146 -0.49 9.53 -18.31
CA ARG A 146 -1.37 9.56 -17.13
C ARG A 146 -2.73 8.96 -17.51
N TYR A 147 -3.04 7.78 -17.00
CA TYR A 147 -4.42 7.31 -16.92
C TYR A 147 -5.22 8.24 -15.99
N PRO A 148 -6.53 8.47 -16.22
CA PRO A 148 -7.34 9.30 -15.34
C PRO A 148 -7.60 8.57 -14.01
N TYR A 149 -6.79 8.90 -13.00
CA TYR A 149 -6.75 8.31 -11.64
C TYR A 149 -7.94 8.66 -10.71
N ASP A 150 -9.01 9.28 -11.20
CA ASP A 150 -10.09 9.80 -10.33
C ASP A 150 -11.05 8.72 -9.78
N ASN A 151 -11.01 7.47 -10.26
CA ASN A 151 -11.94 6.40 -9.83
C ASN A 151 -11.32 5.32 -8.91
N ASP A 152 -10.00 5.28 -8.74
CA ASP A 152 -9.34 4.18 -8.03
C ASP A 152 -9.63 4.16 -6.52
N ARG A 153 -9.88 5.34 -5.92
CA ARG A 153 -10.25 5.45 -4.51
C ARG A 153 -11.63 4.85 -4.26
N GLU A 154 -12.63 5.31 -5.00
CA GLU A 154 -14.01 4.83 -4.85
C GLU A 154 -14.08 3.34 -5.18
N ALA A 155 -13.34 2.88 -6.19
CA ALA A 155 -13.22 1.46 -6.51
C ALA A 155 -12.59 0.65 -5.36
N TYR A 156 -11.52 1.15 -4.73
CA TYR A 156 -10.87 0.49 -3.59
C TYR A 156 -11.75 0.49 -2.34
N GLU A 157 -12.37 1.62 -1.99
CA GLU A 157 -13.28 1.72 -0.84
C GLU A 157 -14.49 0.79 -1.05
N ALA A 158 -15.07 0.78 -2.26
CA ALA A 158 -16.13 -0.16 -2.61
C ALA A 158 -15.65 -1.62 -2.53
N GLU A 159 -14.42 -1.92 -2.96
CA GLU A 159 -13.83 -3.26 -2.83
C GLU A 159 -13.60 -3.67 -1.37
N CYS A 160 -13.15 -2.76 -0.51
CA CYS A 160 -12.99 -3.04 0.92
C CYS A 160 -14.33 -3.39 1.57
N VAL A 161 -15.36 -2.56 1.35
CA VAL A 161 -16.72 -2.82 1.86
C VAL A 161 -17.24 -4.16 1.34
N PHE A 162 -16.93 -4.49 0.09
CA PHE A 162 -17.33 -5.75 -0.52
C PHE A 162 -16.60 -6.96 0.10
N ILE A 163 -15.29 -6.85 0.32
CA ILE A 163 -14.48 -7.86 1.01
C ILE A 163 -15.04 -8.11 2.42
N ASP A 164 -15.34 -7.05 3.17
CA ASP A 164 -15.90 -7.14 4.53
C ASP A 164 -17.25 -7.89 4.53
N SER A 165 -18.11 -7.61 3.54
CA SER A 165 -19.39 -8.30 3.36
C SER A 165 -19.23 -9.79 3.07
N ILE A 166 -18.28 -10.15 2.20
CA ILE A 166 -17.98 -11.55 1.85
C ILE A 166 -17.40 -12.30 3.06
N ILE A 167 -16.47 -11.67 3.80
CA ILE A 167 -15.90 -12.23 5.04
C ILE A 167 -17.01 -12.52 6.04
N ASN A 168 -17.87 -11.55 6.33
CA ASN A 168 -18.98 -11.72 7.26
C ASN A 168 -19.85 -12.92 6.88
N ARG A 169 -20.25 -13.01 5.62
CA ARG A 169 -21.12 -14.07 5.12
C ARG A 169 -20.48 -15.46 5.28
N HIS A 170 -19.25 -15.64 4.79
CA HIS A 170 -18.58 -16.95 4.87
C HIS A 170 -18.23 -17.35 6.30
N PHE A 171 -17.89 -16.38 7.14
CA PHE A 171 -17.68 -16.63 8.57
C PHE A 171 -18.94 -17.22 9.21
N PHE A 172 -20.11 -16.60 9.03
CA PHE A 172 -21.37 -17.12 9.60
C PHE A 172 -21.79 -18.46 8.99
N VAL A 173 -21.53 -18.69 7.70
CA VAL A 173 -21.74 -20.02 7.09
C VAL A 173 -20.87 -21.07 7.78
N SER A 174 -19.60 -20.75 8.07
CA SER A 174 -18.68 -21.70 8.72
C SER A 174 -19.08 -22.04 10.16
N LEU A 175 -19.70 -21.10 10.90
CA LEU A 175 -20.21 -21.37 12.24
C LEU A 175 -21.32 -22.42 12.26
N GLY A 176 -22.05 -22.59 11.16
CA GLY A 176 -23.08 -23.62 11.00
C GLY A 176 -22.54 -24.98 10.55
N GLN A 177 -21.24 -25.09 10.25
CA GLN A 177 -20.61 -26.32 9.77
C GLN A 177 -19.95 -27.09 10.92
N PRO A 178 -19.81 -28.43 10.81
CA PRO A 178 -19.05 -29.21 11.77
C PRO A 178 -17.60 -28.70 11.86
N SER A 179 -17.15 -28.38 13.07
CA SER A 179 -15.77 -27.99 13.31
C SER A 179 -14.84 -29.21 13.21
N LYS A 180 -13.66 -28.99 12.60
CA LYS A 180 -12.55 -29.95 12.60
C LYS A 180 -11.62 -29.77 13.82
N HIS A 181 -11.78 -28.70 14.58
CA HIS A 181 -10.94 -28.32 15.70
C HIS A 181 -11.49 -28.89 17.01
N VAL A 182 -10.61 -29.19 17.96
CA VAL A 182 -11.00 -29.84 19.23
C VAL A 182 -11.81 -28.89 20.11
N ASP A 183 -11.48 -27.60 20.05
CA ASP A 183 -12.18 -26.52 20.77
C ASP A 183 -13.52 -26.11 20.13
N GLY A 184 -13.91 -26.73 19.02
CA GLY A 184 -15.14 -26.43 18.29
C GLY A 184 -15.10 -25.13 17.48
N SER A 185 -13.93 -24.48 17.36
CA SER A 185 -13.78 -23.23 16.60
C SER A 185 -13.98 -23.42 15.09
N PRO A 186 -14.41 -22.38 14.35
CA PRO A 186 -14.56 -22.48 12.90
C PRO A 186 -13.22 -22.67 12.19
N ASP A 187 -13.24 -23.35 11.04
CA ASP A 187 -12.07 -23.48 10.17
C ASP A 187 -11.82 -22.17 9.39
N LEU A 188 -11.12 -21.24 10.03
CA LEU A 188 -10.84 -19.92 9.47
C LEU A 188 -9.97 -19.96 8.20
N ILE A 189 -9.16 -21.00 8.02
CA ILE A 189 -8.40 -21.19 6.77
C ILE A 189 -9.37 -21.49 5.62
N SER A 190 -10.35 -22.37 5.85
CA SER A 190 -11.39 -22.64 4.84
C SER A 190 -12.25 -21.41 4.57
N VAL A 191 -12.57 -20.60 5.58
CA VAL A 191 -13.25 -19.31 5.39
C VAL A 191 -12.44 -18.38 4.50
N TYR A 192 -11.15 -18.21 4.77
CA TYR A 192 -10.25 -17.38 3.97
C TYR A 192 -10.24 -17.80 2.49
N TYR A 193 -10.09 -19.09 2.19
CA TYR A 193 -10.11 -19.58 0.81
C TYR A 193 -11.49 -19.45 0.15
N ALA A 194 -12.58 -19.62 0.89
CA ALA A 194 -13.93 -19.40 0.37
C ALA A 194 -14.17 -17.93 -0.01
N VAL A 195 -13.63 -16.99 0.78
CA VAL A 195 -13.64 -15.55 0.47
C VAL A 195 -12.88 -15.28 -0.83
N LEU A 196 -11.65 -15.80 -0.97
CA LEU A 196 -10.85 -15.62 -2.19
C LEU A 196 -11.52 -16.22 -3.43
N ASP A 197 -12.05 -17.44 -3.33
CA ASP A 197 -12.74 -18.12 -4.43
C ASP A 197 -13.98 -17.33 -4.90
N GLU A 198 -14.74 -16.75 -3.97
CA GLU A 198 -15.85 -15.88 -4.35
C GLU A 198 -15.39 -14.57 -5.01
N LEU A 199 -14.35 -13.93 -4.47
CA LEU A 199 -13.80 -12.71 -5.07
C LEU A 199 -13.32 -12.96 -6.50
N ASP A 200 -12.66 -14.09 -6.78
CA ASP A 200 -12.26 -14.47 -8.14
C ASP A 200 -13.46 -14.73 -9.07
N LYS A 201 -14.50 -15.44 -8.59
CA LYS A 201 -15.74 -15.64 -9.35
C LYS A 201 -16.40 -14.33 -9.73
N LEU A 202 -16.31 -13.33 -8.86
CA LEU A 202 -16.83 -11.98 -9.05
C LEU A 202 -15.87 -11.05 -9.77
N LYS A 203 -14.73 -11.56 -10.26
CA LYS A 203 -13.71 -10.82 -11.01
C LYS A 203 -13.16 -9.62 -10.23
N LYS A 204 -12.94 -9.83 -8.92
CA LYS A 204 -12.27 -8.89 -8.01
C LYS A 204 -10.88 -9.41 -7.66
N PRO A 205 -9.85 -8.56 -7.55
CA PRO A 205 -9.92 -7.10 -7.66
C PRO A 205 -10.03 -6.63 -9.12
N GLN A 206 -10.70 -5.50 -9.32
CA GLN A 206 -10.72 -4.81 -10.61
C GLN A 206 -9.44 -4.01 -10.86
N CYS A 207 -8.69 -3.72 -9.79
CA CYS A 207 -7.38 -3.08 -9.88
C CYS A 207 -6.39 -3.94 -10.67
N THR A 208 -5.88 -3.41 -11.79
CA THR A 208 -4.90 -4.09 -12.67
C THR A 208 -3.68 -4.60 -11.90
N TRP A 209 -3.23 -3.83 -10.89
CA TRP A 209 -2.00 -4.11 -10.12
C TRP A 209 -2.16 -5.19 -9.06
N LEU A 210 -3.38 -5.35 -8.53
CA LEU A 210 -3.70 -6.45 -7.62
C LEU A 210 -4.34 -7.63 -8.34
N SER A 211 -4.38 -7.59 -9.69
CA SER A 211 -5.05 -8.61 -10.47
C SER A 211 -4.41 -9.99 -10.27
N TRP A 212 -5.25 -11.01 -10.37
CA TRP A 212 -4.86 -12.42 -10.32
C TRP A 212 -3.91 -12.85 -11.45
N ASN A 213 -3.68 -11.99 -12.44
CA ASN A 213 -2.87 -12.30 -13.62
C ASN A 213 -1.36 -12.28 -13.32
N THR A 214 -0.95 -11.78 -12.15
CA THR A 214 0.45 -11.80 -11.71
C THR A 214 0.55 -12.52 -10.37
N MET A 215 1.65 -13.25 -10.14
CA MET A 215 1.90 -13.95 -8.88
C MET A 215 1.98 -12.97 -7.71
N THR A 216 2.69 -11.86 -7.89
CA THR A 216 2.81 -10.80 -6.90
C THR A 216 1.45 -10.16 -6.59
N GLY A 217 0.65 -9.84 -7.62
CA GLY A 217 -0.70 -9.30 -7.45
C GLY A 217 -1.62 -10.26 -6.70
N PHE A 218 -1.59 -11.56 -7.04
CA PHE A 218 -2.30 -12.62 -6.34
C PHE A 218 -1.95 -12.65 -4.85
N PHE A 219 -0.65 -12.63 -4.50
CA PHE A 219 -0.25 -12.69 -3.10
C PHE A 219 -0.58 -11.40 -2.34
N LEU A 220 -0.39 -10.23 -2.95
CA LEU A 220 -0.73 -8.93 -2.34
C LEU A 220 -2.22 -8.81 -2.07
N PHE A 221 -3.07 -9.20 -3.02
CA PHE A 221 -4.51 -9.20 -2.83
C PHE A 221 -4.95 -10.23 -1.80
N GLY A 222 -4.37 -11.43 -1.85
CA GLY A 222 -4.59 -12.45 -0.82
C GLY A 222 -4.25 -11.95 0.57
N MET A 223 -3.18 -11.16 0.72
CA MET A 223 -2.82 -10.58 2.00
C MET A 223 -3.78 -9.47 2.43
N LEU A 224 -4.23 -8.61 1.51
CA LEU A 224 -5.26 -7.59 1.81
C LEU A 224 -6.51 -8.24 2.42
N VAL A 225 -7.00 -9.32 1.80
CA VAL A 225 -8.14 -10.09 2.32
C VAL A 225 -7.83 -10.69 3.69
N CYS A 226 -6.62 -11.20 3.90
CA CYS A 226 -6.20 -11.75 5.18
C CYS A 226 -6.19 -10.68 6.29
N VAL A 227 -5.69 -9.47 6.01
CA VAL A 227 -5.69 -8.34 6.94
C VAL A 227 -7.12 -7.92 7.31
N LYS A 228 -8.00 -7.78 6.30
CA LYS A 228 -9.42 -7.46 6.52
C LYS A 228 -10.12 -8.50 7.38
N MET A 229 -9.90 -9.78 7.08
CA MET A 229 -10.49 -10.89 7.84
C MET A 229 -9.99 -10.92 9.28
N ARG A 230 -8.68 -10.74 9.48
CA ARG A 230 -8.08 -10.65 10.82
C ARG A 230 -8.75 -9.56 11.65
N ARG A 231 -8.92 -8.37 11.09
CA ARG A 231 -9.58 -7.26 11.77
C ARG A 231 -11.03 -7.55 12.11
N TYR A 232 -11.80 -8.01 11.13
CA TYR A 232 -13.19 -8.40 11.33
C TYR A 232 -13.34 -9.36 12.53
N LEU A 233 -12.44 -10.34 12.63
CA LEU A 233 -12.40 -11.32 13.71
C LEU A 233 -12.00 -10.71 15.06
N VAL A 234 -10.95 -9.89 15.11
CA VAL A 234 -10.46 -9.28 16.37
C VAL A 234 -11.43 -8.26 16.93
N GLU A 235 -12.04 -7.43 16.07
CA GLU A 235 -12.93 -6.35 16.50
C GLU A 235 -14.37 -6.84 16.76
N GLY A 236 -14.83 -7.85 16.03
CA GLY A 236 -16.22 -8.33 16.10
C GLY A 236 -16.42 -9.62 16.90
N HIS A 237 -15.36 -10.42 17.11
CA HIS A 237 -15.45 -11.80 17.61
C HIS A 237 -14.29 -12.14 18.55
N ASP A 238 -14.06 -11.32 19.57
CA ASP A 238 -12.95 -11.39 20.53
C ASP A 238 -12.59 -12.81 21.04
N GLY A 239 -13.58 -13.66 21.30
CA GLY A 239 -13.40 -15.05 21.71
C GLY A 239 -12.64 -15.94 20.70
N ILE A 240 -12.52 -15.51 19.44
CA ILE A 240 -11.85 -16.29 18.40
C ILE A 240 -10.32 -16.33 18.59
N ILE A 241 -9.71 -15.31 19.19
CA ILE A 241 -8.24 -15.13 19.23
C ILE A 241 -7.52 -16.25 20.02
N VAL A 242 -8.24 -16.92 20.92
CA VAL A 242 -7.68 -17.99 21.76
C VAL A 242 -7.94 -19.40 21.19
N THR A 243 -8.44 -19.50 19.96
CA THR A 243 -8.87 -20.76 19.35
C THR A 243 -7.80 -21.41 18.47
N GLU A 244 -7.95 -22.72 18.24
CA GLU A 244 -7.15 -23.48 17.27
C GLU A 244 -7.36 -22.95 15.85
N GLY A 245 -8.59 -22.62 15.47
CA GLY A 245 -8.91 -22.03 14.17
C GLY A 245 -8.17 -20.71 13.93
N TRP A 246 -8.07 -19.85 14.95
CA TRP A 246 -7.28 -18.62 14.89
C TRP A 246 -5.78 -18.86 14.77
N THR A 247 -5.26 -19.81 15.56
CA THR A 247 -3.84 -20.16 15.51
C THR A 247 -3.44 -20.60 14.10
N GLY A 248 -4.20 -21.51 13.49
CA GLY A 248 -3.94 -21.96 12.12
C GLY A 248 -4.07 -20.84 11.07
N PHE A 249 -5.02 -19.91 11.25
CA PHE A 249 -5.16 -18.74 10.39
C PHE A 249 -3.94 -17.80 10.46
N GLU A 250 -3.44 -17.48 11.65
CA GLU A 250 -2.26 -16.64 11.83
C GLU A 250 -0.98 -17.30 11.29
N GLU A 251 -0.81 -18.62 11.48
CA GLU A 251 0.27 -19.38 10.85
C GLU A 251 0.21 -19.30 9.32
N GLY A 252 -0.99 -19.46 8.74
CA GLY A 252 -1.21 -19.31 7.31
C GLY A 252 -0.87 -17.90 6.80
N ARG A 253 -1.23 -16.86 7.56
CA ARG A 253 -0.89 -15.46 7.26
C ARG A 253 0.63 -15.24 7.25
N VAL A 254 1.35 -15.79 8.23
CA VAL A 254 2.81 -15.72 8.29
C VAL A 254 3.44 -16.42 7.07
N ALA A 255 2.94 -17.60 6.69
CA ALA A 255 3.42 -18.31 5.51
C ALA A 255 3.15 -17.55 4.19
N LEU A 256 1.97 -16.90 4.07
CA LEU A 256 1.66 -16.06 2.90
C LEU A 256 2.62 -14.87 2.79
N ARG A 257 2.94 -14.24 3.93
CA ARG A 257 3.92 -13.15 4.00
C ARG A 257 5.31 -13.60 3.54
N GLU A 258 5.76 -14.79 3.94
CA GLU A 258 7.03 -15.34 3.50
C GLU A 258 7.08 -15.55 1.97
N LYS A 259 5.98 -16.00 1.37
CA LYS A 259 5.87 -16.12 -0.10
C LYS A 259 5.94 -14.77 -0.82
N ILE A 260 5.29 -13.74 -0.28
CA ILE A 260 5.39 -12.36 -0.82
C ILE A 260 6.86 -11.91 -0.79
N LEU A 261 7.53 -12.13 0.34
CA LEU A 261 8.93 -11.78 0.51
C LEU A 261 9.85 -12.47 -0.52
N GLU A 262 9.67 -13.78 -0.71
CA GLU A 262 10.44 -14.53 -1.70
C GLU A 262 10.21 -14.02 -3.13
N ASP A 263 8.96 -13.73 -3.50
CA ASP A 263 8.60 -13.28 -4.85
C ASP A 263 9.19 -11.88 -5.13
N VAL A 264 9.08 -10.97 -4.16
CA VAL A 264 9.63 -9.61 -4.26
C VAL A 264 11.16 -9.58 -4.28
N HIS A 265 11.83 -10.55 -3.66
CA HIS A 265 13.30 -10.66 -3.71
C HIS A 265 13.82 -11.26 -5.01
N LYS A 266 13.01 -12.06 -5.70
CA LYS A 266 13.37 -12.66 -7.00
C LYS A 266 13.23 -11.65 -8.16
N ALA A 267 12.37 -10.64 -8.01
CA ALA A 267 12.15 -9.55 -8.96
C ALA A 267 13.08 -8.35 -8.72
#